data_AF-A0A662FYU9-F1
#
_entry.id   AF-A0A662FYU9-F1
#
_cell.length_a   1.000
_cell.length_b   1.000
_cell.length_c   1.000
_cell.angle_alpha   90.00
_cell.angle_beta   90.00
_cell.angle_gamma   90.00
#
_symmetry.space_group_name_H-M   'P 1'
#
loop_
_entity.id
_entity.type
_entity.pdbx_description
1 polymer ?
#
loop_
_entity_poly.entity_id
_entity_poly.type
_entity_poly.pdbx_seq_one_letter_code
_entity_poly.pdbx_strand_id
1 'polypeptide(L)'
;MRDPLENLTATEKKIVEAFLNGLTFREIADKLGVSIRTAYKAVYKYRRNLREMGRHEEAEKLKRRGRRLKIEKKAILSREASLDKIASKAIYDVLYEYTRKIIERGIKAIDKEECDGSDIYSKLNEIVQLLNAINENIIKMLNAISKIETVKTYETRTIFTGETEKLSFLIDNPWLEVLKSRKRKID
;
A
#
# COMPACT_ATOMS: atom_id res chain seq x y z
N MET A 1 -22.31 -74.08 -11.58
CA MET A 1 -21.80 -72.76 -12.03
C MET A 1 -20.60 -73.05 -12.91
N ARG A 2 -20.57 -72.62 -14.20
CA ARG A 2 -19.39 -72.87 -15.06
C ARG A 2 -18.26 -71.94 -14.64
N ASP A 3 -17.05 -72.47 -14.46
CA ASP A 3 -15.88 -71.65 -14.11
C ASP A 3 -15.31 -70.97 -15.36
N PRO A 4 -15.16 -69.62 -15.39
CA PRO A 4 -14.57 -68.89 -16.51
C PRO A 4 -13.16 -69.38 -16.93
N LEU A 5 -12.47 -70.12 -16.06
CA LEU A 5 -11.16 -70.71 -16.29
C LEU A 5 -11.20 -72.06 -17.03
N GLU A 6 -12.34 -72.74 -17.13
CA GLU A 6 -12.44 -74.10 -17.72
C GLU A 6 -11.91 -74.18 -19.15
N ASN A 7 -12.14 -73.15 -19.96
CA ASN A 7 -11.73 -73.10 -21.38
C ASN A 7 -10.30 -72.56 -21.62
N LEU A 8 -9.52 -72.35 -20.56
CA LEU A 8 -8.15 -71.84 -20.63
C LEU A 8 -7.14 -72.97 -20.36
N THR A 9 -6.04 -72.97 -21.12
CA THR A 9 -4.90 -73.88 -20.89
C THR A 9 -4.20 -73.55 -19.57
N ALA A 10 -3.40 -74.48 -19.03
CA ALA A 10 -2.71 -74.29 -17.75
C ALA A 10 -1.85 -73.00 -17.71
N THR A 11 -1.18 -72.67 -18.81
CA THR A 11 -0.38 -71.44 -18.94
C THR A 11 -1.27 -70.20 -19.00
N GLU A 12 -2.39 -70.27 -19.72
CA GLU A 12 -3.35 -69.16 -19.79
C GLU A 12 -4.01 -68.90 -18.42
N LYS A 13 -4.28 -69.94 -17.63
CA LYS A 13 -4.79 -69.79 -16.25
C LYS A 13 -3.82 -69.01 -15.37
N LYS A 14 -2.53 -69.39 -15.37
CA LYS A 14 -1.48 -68.67 -14.63
C LYS A 14 -1.33 -67.20 -15.05
N ILE A 15 -1.48 -66.91 -16.35
CA ILE A 15 -1.49 -65.53 -16.86
C ILE A 15 -2.67 -64.74 -16.29
N VAL A 16 -3.86 -65.33 -16.29
CA VAL A 16 -5.08 -64.68 -15.78
C VAL A 16 -4.99 -64.45 -14.28
N GLU A 17 -4.54 -65.43 -13.51
CA GLU A 17 -4.29 -65.28 -12.06
C GLU A 17 -3.31 -64.15 -11.78
N ALA A 18 -2.18 -64.10 -12.50
CA ALA A 18 -1.20 -63.03 -12.36
C ALA A 18 -1.79 -61.66 -12.73
N PHE A 19 -2.66 -61.59 -13.74
CA PHE A 19 -3.36 -60.37 -14.12
C PHE A 19 -4.38 -59.91 -13.07
N LEU A 20 -5.13 -60.83 -12.47
CA LEU A 20 -6.07 -60.55 -11.38
C LEU A 20 -5.35 -60.06 -10.12
N ASN A 21 -4.12 -60.54 -9.88
CA ASN A 21 -3.23 -60.03 -8.84
C ASN A 21 -2.63 -58.63 -9.14
N GLY A 22 -3.00 -58.01 -10.26
CA GLY A 22 -2.63 -56.63 -10.59
C GLY A 22 -1.36 -56.47 -11.42
N LEU A 23 -0.65 -57.56 -11.75
CA LEU A 23 0.57 -57.49 -12.56
C LEU A 23 0.28 -56.94 -13.96
N THR A 24 1.24 -56.21 -14.50
CA THR A 24 1.19 -55.69 -15.86
C THR A 24 1.51 -56.80 -16.88
N PHE A 25 1.06 -56.65 -18.12
CA PHE A 25 1.35 -57.63 -19.17
C PHE A 25 2.86 -57.85 -19.41
N ARG A 26 3.69 -56.84 -19.16
CA ARG A 26 5.15 -56.95 -19.26
C ARG A 26 5.69 -57.81 -18.11
N GLU A 27 5.32 -57.51 -16.87
CA GLU A 27 5.75 -58.30 -15.71
C GLU A 27 5.26 -59.76 -15.79
N ILE A 28 4.06 -59.99 -16.31
CA ILE A 28 3.53 -61.35 -16.52
C ILE A 28 4.34 -62.09 -17.58
N ALA A 29 4.68 -61.41 -18.68
CA ALA A 29 5.51 -61.95 -19.74
C ALA A 29 6.89 -62.37 -19.21
N ASP A 30 7.53 -61.49 -18.45
CA ASP A 30 8.86 -61.72 -17.87
C ASP A 30 8.82 -62.86 -16.83
N LYS A 31 7.80 -62.89 -15.96
CA LYS A 31 7.65 -63.90 -14.90
C LYS A 31 7.35 -65.30 -15.43
N LEU A 32 6.56 -65.41 -16.50
CA LEU A 32 6.13 -66.69 -17.06
C LEU A 32 6.92 -67.12 -18.31
N GLY A 33 7.87 -66.30 -18.77
CA GLY A 33 8.65 -66.57 -19.98
C GLY A 33 7.82 -66.60 -21.26
N VAL A 34 6.74 -65.82 -21.34
CA VAL A 34 5.83 -65.77 -22.49
C VAL A 34 5.88 -64.41 -23.18
N SER A 35 5.51 -64.33 -24.46
CA SER A 35 5.40 -63.03 -25.12
C SER A 35 4.29 -62.18 -24.49
N ILE A 36 4.48 -60.85 -24.47
CA ILE A 36 3.45 -59.89 -24.03
C ILE A 36 2.14 -60.10 -24.79
N ARG A 37 2.22 -60.46 -26.09
CA ARG A 37 1.06 -60.76 -26.94
C ARG A 37 0.29 -61.98 -26.45
N THR A 38 0.99 -63.02 -25.98
CA THR A 38 0.40 -64.21 -25.38
C THR A 38 -0.32 -63.86 -24.09
N ALA A 39 0.31 -63.04 -23.24
CA ALA A 39 -0.30 -62.57 -22.00
C ALA A 39 -1.61 -61.80 -22.27
N TYR A 40 -1.58 -60.89 -23.25
CA TYR A 40 -2.75 -60.14 -23.68
C TYR A 40 -3.87 -61.06 -24.23
N LYS A 41 -3.53 -62.02 -25.12
CA LYS A 41 -4.51 -62.95 -25.71
C LYS A 41 -5.19 -63.81 -24.66
N ALA A 42 -4.47 -64.29 -23.65
CA ALA A 42 -5.05 -65.08 -22.56
C ALA A 42 -6.07 -64.27 -21.76
N VAL A 43 -5.76 -63.01 -21.40
CA VAL A 43 -6.71 -62.12 -20.72
C VAL A 43 -7.90 -61.75 -21.60
N TYR A 44 -7.70 -61.59 -22.91
CA TYR A 44 -8.79 -61.39 -23.86
C TYR A 44 -9.72 -62.61 -23.92
N LYS A 45 -9.16 -63.81 -23.97
CA LYS A 45 -9.91 -65.09 -23.97
C LYS A 45 -10.71 -65.26 -22.68
N TYR A 46 -10.13 -64.96 -21.52
CA TYR A 46 -10.84 -64.94 -20.24
C TYR A 46 -12.03 -63.97 -20.23
N ARG A 47 -11.85 -62.74 -20.73
CA ARG A 47 -12.94 -61.77 -20.84
C ARG A 47 -14.06 -62.22 -21.79
N ARG A 48 -13.71 -62.93 -22.87
CA ARG A 48 -14.71 -63.53 -23.77
C ARG A 48 -15.52 -64.60 -23.04
N ASN A 49 -14.86 -65.50 -22.30
CA ASN A 49 -15.54 -66.52 -21.50
C ASN A 49 -16.50 -65.89 -20.48
N LEU A 50 -16.10 -64.80 -19.80
CA LEU A 50 -16.97 -64.07 -18.86
C LEU A 50 -18.25 -63.54 -19.54
N ARG A 51 -18.15 -63.06 -20.79
CA ARG A 51 -19.32 -62.58 -21.55
C ARG A 51 -20.24 -63.72 -21.97
N GLU A 52 -19.68 -64.85 -22.39
CA GLU A 52 -20.45 -66.05 -22.75
C GLU A 52 -21.22 -66.62 -21.54
N MET A 53 -20.75 -66.36 -20.33
CA MET A 53 -21.42 -66.72 -19.08
C MET A 53 -22.39 -65.64 -18.55
N GLY A 54 -22.65 -64.57 -19.31
CA GLY A 54 -23.53 -63.47 -18.91
C GLY A 54 -22.91 -62.48 -17.90
N ARG A 55 -21.65 -62.67 -17.50
CA ARG A 55 -20.91 -61.78 -16.56
C ARG A 55 -20.29 -60.59 -17.29
N HIS A 56 -21.12 -59.86 -18.05
CA HIS A 56 -20.68 -58.74 -18.89
C HIS A 56 -20.03 -57.62 -18.09
N GLU A 57 -20.56 -57.29 -16.91
CA GLU A 57 -20.01 -56.23 -16.06
C GLU A 57 -18.57 -56.51 -15.64
N GLU A 58 -18.27 -57.75 -15.26
CA GLU A 58 -16.93 -58.17 -14.86
C GLU A 58 -15.97 -58.14 -16.04
N ALA A 59 -16.41 -58.60 -17.21
CA ALA A 59 -15.63 -58.54 -18.44
C ALA A 59 -15.30 -57.09 -18.85
N GLU A 60 -16.19 -56.13 -18.57
CA GLU A 60 -15.98 -54.71 -18.85
C GLU A 60 -15.07 -54.04 -17.81
N LYS A 61 -15.16 -54.38 -16.52
CA LYS A 61 -14.25 -53.90 -15.47
C LYS A 61 -12.78 -54.25 -15.76
N LEU A 62 -12.54 -55.39 -16.43
CA LEU A 62 -11.21 -55.85 -16.82
C LEU A 62 -10.64 -55.15 -18.06
N LYS A 63 -11.43 -54.34 -18.78
CA LYS A 63 -10.86 -53.42 -19.78
C LYS A 63 -10.08 -52.36 -19.01
N ARG A 64 -8.75 -52.39 -19.10
CA ARG A 64 -7.93 -51.20 -18.87
C ARG A 64 -8.28 -50.16 -19.94
N ARG A 65 -9.45 -49.51 -19.84
CA ARG A 65 -9.68 -48.23 -20.52
C ARG A 65 -8.62 -47.31 -19.94
N GLY A 66 -7.73 -46.83 -20.79
CA GLY A 66 -6.74 -45.80 -20.47
C GLY A 66 -7.40 -44.45 -20.13
N ARG A 67 -8.36 -44.42 -19.20
CA ARG A 67 -8.54 -43.27 -18.34
C ARG A 67 -7.66 -43.54 -17.13
N ARG A 68 -6.44 -43.00 -17.14
CA ARG A 68 -5.92 -42.39 -15.92
C ARG A 68 -7.10 -41.62 -15.34
N LEU A 69 -7.61 -42.05 -14.19
CA LEU A 69 -8.62 -41.30 -13.47
C LEU A 69 -7.96 -39.96 -13.16
N LYS A 70 -8.23 -38.97 -14.00
CA LYS A 70 -7.90 -37.55 -13.81
C LYS A 70 -8.82 -36.98 -12.71
N ILE A 71 -9.08 -37.78 -11.68
CA ILE A 71 -10.03 -37.52 -10.59
C ILE A 71 -9.30 -36.81 -9.44
N GLU A 72 -8.04 -37.13 -9.21
CA GLU A 72 -7.27 -36.46 -8.14
C GLU A 72 -7.03 -34.99 -8.46
N LYS A 73 -6.58 -34.63 -9.68
CA LYS A 73 -6.32 -33.22 -10.00
C LYS A 73 -7.58 -32.35 -10.01
N LYS A 74 -8.75 -32.87 -10.38
CA LYS A 74 -9.99 -32.07 -10.43
C LYS A 74 -10.57 -31.83 -9.03
N ALA A 75 -10.46 -32.82 -8.15
CA ALA A 75 -10.85 -32.67 -6.74
C ALA A 75 -9.89 -31.76 -5.96
N ILE A 76 -8.57 -31.84 -6.25
CA ILE A 76 -7.55 -30.96 -5.65
C ILE A 76 -7.75 -29.52 -6.15
N LEU A 77 -7.88 -29.29 -7.47
CA LEU A 77 -8.15 -27.95 -8.03
C LEU A 77 -9.44 -27.33 -7.48
N SER A 78 -10.50 -28.13 -7.31
CA SER A 78 -11.75 -27.66 -6.71
C SER A 78 -11.60 -27.29 -5.23
N ARG A 79 -10.68 -27.93 -4.51
CA ARG A 79 -10.44 -27.71 -3.08
C ARG A 79 -9.43 -26.59 -2.84
N GLU A 80 -8.45 -26.43 -3.71
CA GLU A 80 -7.57 -25.26 -3.76
C GLU A 80 -8.36 -23.99 -4.08
N ALA A 81 -9.25 -24.03 -5.09
CA ALA A 81 -10.12 -22.90 -5.40
C ALA A 81 -11.07 -22.53 -4.24
N SER A 82 -11.50 -23.52 -3.43
CA SER A 82 -12.29 -23.23 -2.23
C SER A 82 -11.45 -22.67 -1.10
N LEU A 83 -10.21 -23.15 -0.94
CA LEU A 83 -9.25 -22.62 0.04
C LEU A 83 -8.85 -21.18 -0.29
N ASP A 84 -8.59 -20.84 -1.55
CA ASP A 84 -8.29 -19.48 -1.97
C ASP A 84 -9.46 -18.53 -1.71
N LYS A 85 -10.69 -18.99 -1.92
CA LYS A 85 -11.90 -18.20 -1.63
C LYS A 85 -12.08 -17.98 -0.13
N ILE A 86 -11.80 -18.99 0.70
CA ILE A 86 -11.86 -18.90 2.15
C ILE A 86 -10.73 -18.00 2.68
N ALA A 87 -9.52 -18.16 2.16
CA ALA A 87 -8.35 -17.35 2.53
C ALA A 87 -8.56 -15.89 2.13
N SER A 88 -9.04 -15.62 0.92
CA SER A 88 -9.35 -14.26 0.47
C SER A 88 -10.42 -13.60 1.34
N LYS A 89 -11.45 -14.37 1.74
CA LYS A 89 -12.48 -13.87 2.65
C LYS A 89 -11.91 -13.58 4.05
N ALA A 90 -11.12 -14.49 4.61
CA ALA A 90 -10.50 -14.29 5.92
C ALA A 90 -9.53 -13.08 5.91
N ILE A 91 -8.75 -12.91 4.84
CA ILE A 91 -7.87 -11.74 4.66
C ILE A 91 -8.71 -10.47 4.55
N TYR A 92 -9.80 -10.49 3.77
CA TYR A 92 -10.71 -9.36 3.66
C TYR A 92 -11.31 -8.98 5.01
N ASP A 93 -11.80 -9.95 5.78
CA ASP A 93 -12.42 -9.72 7.09
C ASP A 93 -11.41 -9.10 8.08
N VAL A 94 -10.16 -9.60 8.09
CA VAL A 94 -9.08 -9.04 8.92
C VAL A 94 -8.73 -7.62 8.50
N LEU A 95 -8.56 -7.37 7.20
CA LEU A 95 -8.25 -6.04 6.67
C LEU A 95 -9.40 -5.06 6.94
N TYR A 96 -10.65 -5.49 6.78
CA TYR A 96 -11.83 -4.69 7.02
C TYR A 96 -11.92 -4.29 8.50
N GLU A 97 -11.77 -5.23 9.43
CA GLU A 97 -11.80 -4.94 10.87
C GLU A 97 -10.63 -4.05 11.31
N TYR A 98 -9.43 -4.27 10.74
CA TYR A 98 -8.26 -3.46 11.03
C TYR A 98 -8.44 -2.01 10.54
N THR A 99 -8.83 -1.84 9.27
CA THR A 99 -9.05 -0.51 8.67
C THR A 99 -10.21 0.21 9.33
N ARG A 100 -11.32 -0.49 9.64
CA ARG A 100 -12.43 0.03 10.43
C ARG A 100 -11.95 0.56 11.79
N LYS A 101 -11.14 -0.21 12.52
CA LYS A 101 -10.60 0.22 13.82
C LYS A 101 -9.68 1.43 13.71
N ILE A 102 -8.87 1.52 12.65
CA ILE A 102 -8.05 2.72 12.40
C ILE A 102 -8.94 3.92 12.15
N ILE A 103 -9.94 3.77 11.27
CA ILE A 103 -10.88 4.84 10.93
C ILE A 103 -11.68 5.25 12.16
N GLU A 104 -12.22 4.31 12.95
CA GLU A 104 -12.95 4.60 14.19
C GLU A 104 -12.06 5.26 15.25
N ARG A 105 -10.78 4.89 15.35
CA ARG A 105 -9.82 5.60 16.22
C ARG A 105 -9.51 6.99 15.69
N GLY A 106 -9.38 7.16 14.38
CA GLY A 106 -9.19 8.45 13.73
C GLY A 106 -10.38 9.37 13.94
N ILE A 107 -11.61 8.88 13.74
CA ILE A 107 -12.84 9.61 14.01
C ILE A 107 -12.96 9.94 15.50
N LYS A 108 -12.67 9.00 16.41
CA LYS A 108 -12.65 9.29 17.86
C LYS A 108 -11.54 10.24 18.27
N ALA A 109 -10.42 10.26 17.55
CA ALA A 109 -9.35 11.23 17.75
C ALA A 109 -9.78 12.59 17.21
N ILE A 110 -10.54 12.67 16.12
CA ILE A 110 -11.15 13.91 15.61
C ILE A 110 -12.32 14.38 16.50
N ASP A 111 -13.05 13.48 17.15
CA ASP A 111 -14.08 13.84 18.13
C ASP A 111 -13.46 14.23 19.50
N LYS A 112 -12.28 13.68 19.84
CA LYS A 112 -11.51 14.08 21.04
C LYS A 112 -10.66 15.33 20.81
N GLU A 113 -10.17 15.48 19.58
CA GLU A 113 -9.71 16.73 18.98
C GLU A 113 -10.91 17.35 18.25
N GLU A 114 -12.02 17.58 18.97
CA GLU A 114 -12.60 18.90 18.85
C GLU A 114 -11.42 19.85 19.09
N CYS A 115 -10.75 20.22 18.00
CA CYS A 115 -9.86 21.34 17.95
C CYS A 115 -10.74 22.45 18.45
N ASP A 116 -10.57 22.76 19.73
CA ASP A 116 -11.42 23.64 20.49
C ASP A 116 -11.53 24.90 19.64
N GLY A 117 -12.67 25.06 18.97
CA GLY A 117 -12.90 26.22 18.12
C GLY A 117 -12.63 27.45 18.97
N SER A 118 -12.91 27.38 20.28
CA SER A 118 -12.55 28.38 21.28
C SER A 118 -11.04 28.66 21.39
N ASP A 119 -10.13 27.69 21.27
CA ASP A 119 -8.68 27.92 21.28
C ASP A 119 -8.22 28.62 19.99
N ILE A 120 -8.79 28.26 18.83
CA ILE A 120 -8.53 28.99 17.58
C ILE A 120 -9.13 30.39 17.63
N TYR A 121 -10.40 30.54 18.04
CA TYR A 121 -11.08 31.83 18.16
C TYR A 121 -10.42 32.73 19.20
N SER A 122 -9.92 32.18 20.31
CA SER A 122 -9.20 32.93 21.34
C SER A 122 -7.84 33.41 20.84
N LYS A 123 -7.06 32.57 20.16
CA LYS A 123 -5.81 32.98 19.50
C LYS A 123 -6.06 34.01 18.40
N LEU A 124 -7.13 33.84 17.61
CA LEU A 124 -7.50 34.80 16.56
C LEU A 124 -7.90 36.15 17.17
N ASN A 125 -8.66 36.15 18.26
CA ASN A 125 -9.03 37.35 19.00
C ASN A 125 -7.82 38.02 19.66
N GLU A 126 -6.87 37.23 20.17
CA GLU A 126 -5.59 37.73 20.70
C GLU A 126 -4.77 38.43 19.60
N ILE A 127 -4.68 37.84 18.41
CA ILE A 127 -4.03 38.48 17.25
C ILE A 127 -4.73 39.80 16.89
N VAL A 128 -6.06 39.84 16.88
CA VAL A 128 -6.82 41.07 16.61
C VAL A 128 -6.55 42.14 17.69
N GLN A 129 -6.47 41.75 18.96
CA GLN A 129 -6.13 42.67 20.05
C GLN A 129 -4.71 43.22 19.91
N LEU A 130 -3.73 42.37 19.56
CA LEU A 130 -2.35 42.77 19.32
C LEU A 130 -2.24 43.74 18.12
N LEU A 131 -2.98 43.47 17.04
CA LEU A 131 -3.04 44.38 15.88
C LEU A 131 -3.62 45.74 16.24
N ASN A 132 -4.70 45.77 17.03
CA ASN A 132 -5.28 47.02 17.52
C ASN A 132 -4.29 47.77 18.43
N ALA A 133 -3.58 47.08 19.31
CA ALA A 133 -2.56 47.69 20.17
C ALA A 133 -1.40 48.28 19.36
N ILE A 134 -0.95 47.59 18.32
CA ILE A 134 0.06 48.11 17.38
C ILE A 134 -0.46 49.36 16.69
N ASN A 135 -1.71 49.35 16.20
CA ASN A 135 -2.31 50.50 15.54
C ASN A 135 -2.39 51.71 16.48
N GLU A 136 -2.83 51.51 17.72
CA GLU A 136 -2.85 52.56 18.75
C GLU A 136 -1.44 53.10 19.04
N ASN A 137 -0.43 52.23 19.10
CA ASN A 137 0.95 52.65 19.29
C ASN A 137 1.47 53.46 18.10
N ILE A 138 1.10 53.09 16.87
CA ILE A 138 1.43 53.86 15.66
C ILE A 138 0.75 55.24 15.71
N ILE A 139 -0.52 55.32 16.09
CA ILE A 139 -1.24 56.60 16.23
C ILE A 139 -0.59 57.47 17.31
N LYS A 140 -0.26 56.90 18.48
CA LYS A 140 0.45 57.63 19.54
C LYS A 140 1.82 58.12 19.08
N MET A 141 2.56 57.29 18.34
CA MET A 141 3.85 57.66 17.78
C MET A 141 3.71 58.77 16.73
N LEU A 142 2.73 58.70 15.82
CA LEU A 142 2.43 59.75 14.85
C LEU A 142 2.08 61.06 15.55
N ASN A 143 1.28 61.02 16.61
CA ASN A 143 0.95 62.20 17.40
C ASN A 143 2.18 62.77 18.14
N ALA A 144 3.07 61.91 18.64
CA ALA A 144 4.32 62.35 19.27
C ALA A 144 5.26 63.00 18.24
N ILE A 145 5.39 62.41 17.05
CA ILE A 145 6.17 62.97 15.93
C ILE A 145 5.56 64.30 15.47
N SER A 146 4.25 64.37 15.30
CA SER A 146 3.55 65.60 14.94
C SER A 146 3.75 66.69 16.00
N LYS A 147 3.70 66.35 17.29
CA LYS A 147 4.04 67.29 18.37
C LYS A 147 5.48 67.78 18.26
N ILE A 148 6.44 66.91 17.96
CA ILE A 148 7.85 67.30 17.75
C ILE A 148 8.01 68.19 16.52
N GLU A 149 7.27 67.93 15.43
CA GLU A 149 7.27 68.79 14.24
C GLU A 149 6.66 70.17 14.54
N THR A 150 5.58 70.23 15.31
CA THR A 150 5.05 71.52 15.78
C THR A 150 6.11 72.25 16.63
N VAL A 151 6.84 71.56 17.52
CA VAL A 151 7.95 72.15 18.31
C VAL A 151 9.05 72.77 17.45
N LYS A 152 9.39 72.13 16.32
CA LYS A 152 10.36 72.70 15.38
C LYS A 152 9.85 73.93 14.61
N THR A 153 8.54 74.16 14.56
CA THR A 153 7.97 75.30 13.82
C THR A 153 7.78 76.57 14.66
N TYR A 154 7.76 76.50 16.00
CA TYR A 154 7.70 77.70 16.86
C TYR A 154 9.04 78.15 17.43
N GLU A 155 10.10 77.34 17.39
CA GLU A 155 11.44 77.80 17.84
C GLU A 155 12.30 78.43 16.72
N THR A 156 11.80 78.54 15.50
CA THR A 156 12.51 79.21 14.39
C THR A 156 11.85 80.53 13.93
N ARG A 157 11.17 81.23 14.83
CA ARG A 157 10.72 82.62 14.60
C ARG A 157 10.94 83.52 15.81
N THR A 158 12.18 83.61 16.27
CA THR A 158 12.69 84.88 16.81
C THR A 158 13.52 85.54 15.73
N ILE A 159 12.91 86.57 15.14
CA ILE A 159 13.54 87.58 14.31
C ILE A 159 14.74 88.12 15.10
N PHE A 160 15.96 87.74 14.70
CA PHE A 160 17.19 88.32 15.23
C PHE A 160 17.49 89.60 14.44
N THR A 161 16.76 90.66 14.75
CA THR A 161 17.17 92.03 14.45
C THR A 161 18.06 92.53 15.58
N GLY A 162 19.30 92.87 15.25
CA GLY A 162 20.12 93.75 16.08
C GLY A 162 21.09 93.03 17.02
N GLU A 163 22.36 93.38 16.85
CA GLU A 163 23.50 93.11 17.74
C GLU A 163 23.95 91.66 17.83
N THR A 164 24.83 91.31 16.89
CA THR A 164 25.77 90.20 17.01
C THR A 164 26.63 90.40 18.25
N GLU A 165 26.17 89.92 19.39
CA GLU A 165 27.03 89.65 20.53
C GLU A 165 28.07 88.64 20.02
N LYS A 166 29.31 89.14 19.89
CA LYS A 166 30.40 88.49 19.17
C LYS A 166 30.78 87.23 19.94
N LEU A 167 30.18 86.11 19.56
CA LEU A 167 30.38 84.81 20.19
C LEU A 167 31.88 84.56 20.37
N SER A 168 32.30 84.35 21.63
CA SER A 168 33.71 84.32 22.05
C SER A 168 34.57 83.30 21.29
N PHE A 169 33.94 82.24 20.79
CA PHE A 169 34.55 81.17 19.99
C PHE A 169 34.74 81.51 18.50
N LEU A 170 34.21 82.63 18.02
CA LEU A 170 34.52 83.19 16.70
C LEU A 170 35.68 84.19 16.73
N ILE A 171 36.14 84.59 17.92
CA ILE A 171 37.30 85.46 18.09
C ILE A 171 38.54 84.58 17.91
N ASP A 172 39.43 84.96 17.00
CA ASP A 172 40.69 84.26 16.67
C ASP A 172 40.56 82.84 16.09
N ASN A 173 39.45 82.53 15.40
CA ASN A 173 39.35 81.28 14.66
C ASN A 173 40.12 81.36 13.32
N PRO A 174 41.28 80.68 13.18
CA PRO A 174 42.14 80.78 11.99
C PRO A 174 41.50 80.17 10.74
N TRP A 175 40.47 79.33 10.91
CA TRP A 175 39.77 78.68 9.79
C TRP A 175 38.81 79.62 9.06
N LEU A 176 38.43 80.76 9.63
CA LEU A 176 37.52 81.71 8.97
C LEU A 176 38.16 82.35 7.72
N GLU A 177 39.46 82.66 7.79
CA GLU A 177 40.27 83.12 6.65
C GLU A 177 40.38 82.03 5.56
N VAL A 178 40.62 80.79 5.97
CA VAL A 178 40.72 79.62 5.07
C VAL A 178 39.38 79.35 4.36
N LEU A 179 38.27 79.49 5.07
CA LEU A 179 36.93 79.28 4.50
C LEU A 179 36.52 80.42 3.57
N LYS A 180 36.91 81.67 3.88
CA LYS A 180 36.71 82.83 2.97
C LYS A 180 37.50 82.69 1.67
N SER A 181 38.71 82.17 1.72
CA SER A 181 39.57 82.00 0.54
C SER A 181 39.09 80.85 -0.37
N ARG A 182 38.54 79.76 0.18
CA ARG A 182 38.01 78.63 -0.60
C ARG A 182 36.74 78.93 -1.40
N LYS A 183 35.94 79.93 -1.01
CA LYS A 183 34.70 80.29 -1.74
C LYS A 183 34.94 81.08 -3.04
N ARG A 184 36.17 81.46 -3.37
CA ARG A 184 36.51 82.17 -4.62
C ARG A 184 37.40 81.32 -5.53
N LYS A 185 36.85 80.24 -6.07
CA LYS A 185 37.23 79.68 -7.38
C LYS A 185 35.99 79.01 -7.97
N ILE A 186 35.16 79.82 -8.61
CA ILE A 186 34.27 79.37 -9.69
C ILE A 186 34.80 80.12 -10.90
N ASP A 187 35.66 79.45 -11.66
CA ASP A 187 35.93 79.58 -13.10
C ASP A 187 36.65 78.29 -13.52
#